data_AF-A0A6J4T6X6-F1
#
_entry.id   AF-A0A6J4T6X6-F1
#
_cell.length_a   1.000
_cell.length_b   1.000
_cell.length_c   1.000
_cell.angle_alpha   90.00
_cell.angle_beta   90.00
_cell.angle_gamma   90.00
#
_symmetry.space_group_name_H-M   'P 1'
#
loop_
_entity.id
_entity.type
_entity.pdbx_description
1 polymer ?
#
loop_
_entity_poly.entity_id
_entity_poly.type
_entity_poly.pdbx_seq_one_letter_code
_entity_poly.pdbx_strand_id
1 'polypeptide(L)'
;MVLRRLRNIFGGEARSAEPAEPLYGLDPEERGRIGTERDPLRDFEAAMQRNEAAERAEQGGDPQRAVDLYEKSVAEGFVGSHPYERLAALHERRHDPASALRVCEAYLDLAASGTMPRGAQRRADRKVPEFEARAERYRGMI
;
A
#
# COMPACT_ATOMS: atom_id res chain seq x y z
N MET A 1 -16.88 -6.78 -28.60
CA MET A 1 -17.31 -5.37 -28.41
C MET A 1 -17.47 -5.02 -26.92
N VAL A 2 -16.43 -5.16 -26.09
CA VAL A 2 -16.39 -4.58 -24.72
C VAL A 2 -14.92 -4.31 -24.33
N LEU A 3 -14.20 -3.54 -25.15
CA LEU A 3 -12.80 -3.11 -24.91
C LEU A 3 -12.69 -1.57 -25.11
N ARG A 4 -13.59 -0.82 -24.47
CA ARG A 4 -13.66 0.66 -24.59
C ARG A 4 -14.11 1.36 -23.31
N ARG A 5 -13.61 0.99 -22.13
CA ARG A 5 -13.88 1.74 -20.90
C ARG A 5 -12.72 1.83 -19.89
N LEU A 6 -11.48 1.95 -20.38
CA LEU A 6 -10.35 2.41 -19.55
C LEU A 6 -9.47 3.43 -20.29
N ARG A 7 -10.08 4.24 -21.16
CA ARG A 7 -9.44 5.36 -21.83
C ARG A 7 -10.33 6.56 -21.55
N ASN A 8 -10.06 7.32 -20.48
CA ASN A 8 -10.51 8.72 -20.27
C ASN A 8 -10.30 9.30 -18.85
N ILE A 9 -9.61 8.65 -17.89
CA ILE A 9 -9.42 9.27 -16.55
C ILE A 9 -8.13 10.10 -16.44
N PHE A 10 -7.14 9.94 -17.32
CA PHE A 10 -5.91 10.74 -17.27
C PHE A 10 -5.66 11.43 -18.59
N GLY A 11 -6.21 12.64 -18.72
CA GLY A 11 -5.75 13.62 -19.69
C GLY A 11 -4.31 14.02 -19.38
N GLY A 12 -3.43 13.80 -20.33
CA GLY A 12 -2.03 14.21 -20.28
C GLY A 12 -1.35 13.78 -21.57
N GLU A 13 -0.96 14.76 -22.37
CA GLU A 13 -0.32 14.60 -23.67
C GLU A 13 0.93 13.71 -23.64
N ALA A 14 1.20 13.14 -24.81
CA ALA A 14 2.28 12.23 -25.15
C ALA A 14 3.59 12.46 -24.37
N ARG A 15 3.90 11.52 -23.46
CA ARG A 15 5.28 11.17 -23.13
C ARG A 15 5.60 9.85 -23.81
N SER A 16 6.74 9.86 -24.48
CA SER A 16 7.37 8.75 -25.20
C SER A 16 7.16 7.42 -24.49
N ALA A 17 6.88 6.38 -25.26
CA ALA A 17 6.68 5.01 -24.81
C ALA A 17 7.96 4.45 -24.17
N GLU A 18 8.27 4.86 -22.95
CA GLU A 18 8.99 4.01 -22.02
C GLU A 18 8.10 2.78 -21.77
N PRO A 19 8.66 1.55 -21.82
CA PRO A 19 7.88 0.37 -21.47
C PRO A 19 7.28 0.63 -20.09
N ALA A 20 5.95 0.53 -19.98
CA ALA A 20 5.22 0.78 -18.74
C ALA A 20 6.01 0.16 -17.59
N GLU A 21 6.56 1.00 -16.70
CA GLU A 21 7.29 0.49 -15.55
C GLU A 21 6.40 -0.59 -14.93
N PRO A 22 6.91 -1.81 -14.70
CA PRO A 22 6.12 -2.85 -14.05
C PRO A 22 5.50 -2.25 -12.79
N LEU A 23 4.30 -2.70 -12.42
CA LEU A 23 3.50 -2.14 -11.32
C LEU A 23 4.32 -1.89 -10.02
N TYR A 24 5.43 -2.63 -9.84
CA TYR A 24 6.37 -2.55 -8.71
C TYR A 24 7.84 -2.28 -9.08
N GLY A 25 8.15 -1.88 -10.32
CA GLY A 25 9.50 -1.49 -10.74
C GLY A 25 10.56 -2.57 -10.46
N LEU A 26 10.18 -3.84 -10.60
CA LEU A 26 11.06 -4.99 -10.38
C LEU A 26 12.24 -4.94 -11.35
N ASP A 27 13.44 -5.14 -10.83
CA ASP A 27 14.66 -5.25 -11.63
C ASP A 27 14.79 -6.65 -12.29
N PRO A 28 15.76 -6.86 -13.19
CA PRO A 28 15.90 -8.14 -13.88
C PRO A 28 16.10 -9.34 -12.95
N GLU A 29 16.77 -9.15 -11.81
CA GLU A 29 17.03 -10.22 -10.85
C GLU A 29 15.75 -10.58 -10.10
N GLU A 30 14.99 -9.58 -9.66
CA GLU A 30 13.69 -9.76 -8.99
C GLU A 30 12.67 -10.44 -9.91
N ARG A 31 12.64 -10.07 -11.19
CA ARG A 31 11.79 -10.73 -12.20
C ARG A 31 12.16 -12.20 -12.40
N GLY A 32 13.45 -12.53 -12.33
CA GLY A 32 13.94 -13.90 -12.43
C GLY A 32 13.49 -14.81 -11.28
N ARG A 33 13.00 -14.24 -10.17
CA ARG A 33 12.50 -14.99 -9.00
C ARG A 33 10.99 -15.25 -9.04
N ILE A 34 10.27 -14.70 -10.00
CA ILE A 34 8.82 -14.93 -10.15
C ILE A 34 8.56 -16.44 -10.34
N GLY A 35 7.57 -16.99 -9.64
CA GLY A 35 7.24 -18.42 -9.63
C GLY A 35 8.17 -19.29 -8.76
N THR A 36 9.13 -18.70 -8.05
CA THR A 36 9.99 -19.41 -7.08
C THR A 36 9.51 -19.23 -5.64
N GLU A 37 10.15 -19.89 -4.68
CA GLU A 37 9.90 -19.65 -3.25
C GLU A 37 10.19 -18.21 -2.81
N ARG A 38 11.02 -17.49 -3.57
CA ARG A 38 11.38 -16.09 -3.33
C ARG A 38 10.67 -15.13 -4.29
N ASP A 39 9.50 -15.53 -4.78
CA ASP A 39 8.70 -14.69 -5.68
C ASP A 39 8.28 -13.39 -4.96
N PRO A 40 8.77 -12.22 -5.41
CA PRO A 40 8.41 -10.94 -4.80
C PRO A 40 6.94 -10.56 -4.98
N LEU A 41 6.23 -11.26 -5.86
CA LEU A 41 4.79 -11.10 -6.12
C LEU A 41 3.97 -12.28 -5.56
N ARG A 42 4.57 -13.18 -4.77
CA ARG A 42 3.80 -14.24 -4.12
C ARG A 42 2.73 -13.62 -3.24
N ASP A 43 1.50 -14.14 -3.34
CA ASP A 43 0.34 -13.68 -2.56
C ASP A 43 -0.07 -12.21 -2.82
N PHE A 44 0.61 -11.53 -3.76
CA PHE A 44 0.43 -10.11 -4.03
C PHE A 44 -0.96 -9.80 -4.57
N GLU A 45 -1.44 -10.62 -5.50
CA GLU A 45 -2.79 -10.48 -6.07
C GLU A 45 -3.87 -10.65 -4.99
N ALA A 46 -3.71 -11.63 -4.10
CA ALA A 46 -4.63 -11.83 -2.98
C ALA A 46 -4.64 -10.64 -2.02
N ALA A 47 -3.48 -10.04 -1.76
CA ALA A 47 -3.37 -8.84 -0.95
C ALA A 47 -4.01 -7.60 -1.62
N MET A 48 -3.87 -7.45 -2.94
CA MET A 48 -4.56 -6.41 -3.71
C MET A 48 -6.09 -6.57 -3.64
N GLN A 49 -6.60 -7.76 -3.92
CA GLN A 49 -8.03 -8.06 -3.83
C GLN A 49 -8.59 -7.78 -2.43
N ARG A 50 -7.79 -8.05 -1.38
CA ARG A 50 -8.14 -7.73 0.01
C ARG A 50 -8.24 -6.24 0.24
N ASN A 51 -7.27 -5.46 -0.23
CA ASN A 51 -7.27 -4.00 -0.08
C ASN A 51 -8.43 -3.35 -0.85
N GLU A 52 -8.75 -3.84 -2.04
CA GLU A 52 -9.95 -3.41 -2.78
C GLU A 52 -11.25 -3.77 -2.05
N ALA A 53 -11.30 -4.95 -1.41
CA ALA A 53 -12.45 -5.34 -0.59
C ALA A 53 -12.58 -4.47 0.67
N ALA A 54 -11.46 -4.06 1.28
CA ALA A 54 -11.43 -3.15 2.41
C ALA A 54 -11.96 -1.76 2.01
N GLU A 55 -11.51 -1.24 0.87
CA GLU A 55 -11.99 0.04 0.34
C GLU A 55 -13.50 0.00 0.04
N ARG A 56 -13.98 -1.09 -0.57
CA ARG A 56 -15.43 -1.30 -0.79
C ARG A 56 -16.21 -1.38 0.52
N ALA A 57 -15.65 -1.97 1.57
CA ALA A 57 -16.27 -2.00 2.89
C ALA A 57 -16.33 -0.59 3.52
N GLU A 58 -15.26 0.22 3.41
CA GLU A 58 -15.29 1.63 3.84
C GLU A 58 -16.40 2.40 3.11
N GLN A 59 -16.44 2.31 1.78
CA GLN A 59 -17.44 3.01 0.94
C GLN A 59 -18.86 2.51 1.19
N GLY A 60 -19.02 1.24 1.54
CA GLY A 60 -20.30 0.61 1.87
C GLY A 60 -20.80 0.88 3.29
N GLY A 61 -20.06 1.62 4.11
CA GLY A 61 -20.45 1.92 5.49
C GLY A 61 -20.19 0.78 6.49
N ASP A 62 -19.27 -0.14 6.17
CA ASP A 62 -18.81 -1.20 7.07
C ASP A 62 -17.34 -0.96 7.49
N PRO A 63 -17.10 0.03 8.39
CA PRO A 63 -15.75 0.42 8.77
C PRO A 63 -15.06 -0.64 9.63
N GLN A 64 -15.78 -1.57 10.25
CA GLN A 64 -15.15 -2.65 11.02
C GLN A 64 -14.54 -3.70 10.10
N ARG A 65 -15.29 -4.14 9.09
CA ARG A 65 -14.75 -5.05 8.07
C ARG A 65 -13.56 -4.44 7.32
N ALA A 66 -13.62 -3.14 7.03
CA ALA A 66 -12.48 -2.44 6.43
C ALA A 66 -11.23 -2.50 7.32
N VAL A 67 -11.38 -2.24 8.63
CA VAL A 67 -10.28 -2.37 9.60
C VAL A 67 -9.72 -3.79 9.57
N ASP A 68 -10.55 -4.82 9.71
CA ASP A 68 -10.08 -6.21 9.77
C ASP A 68 -9.29 -6.62 8.50
N LEU A 69 -9.74 -6.18 7.33
CA LEU A 69 -9.08 -6.45 6.05
C LEU A 69 -7.75 -5.70 5.92
N TYR A 70 -7.70 -4.43 6.31
CA TYR A 70 -6.45 -3.67 6.29
C TYR A 70 -5.45 -4.13 7.33
N GLU A 71 -5.89 -4.49 8.55
CA GLU A 71 -5.03 -5.08 9.58
C GLU A 71 -4.34 -6.34 9.08
N LYS A 72 -5.08 -7.19 8.35
CA LYS A 72 -4.49 -8.38 7.73
C LYS A 72 -3.43 -8.01 6.69
N SER A 73 -3.65 -7.00 5.87
CA SER A 73 -2.64 -6.54 4.90
C SER A 73 -1.40 -5.94 5.57
N VAL A 74 -1.58 -5.23 6.69
CA VAL A 74 -0.46 -4.70 7.49
C VAL A 74 0.33 -5.82 8.14
N ALA A 75 -0.35 -6.82 8.73
CA ALA A 75 0.28 -7.97 9.37
C ALA A 75 1.05 -8.84 8.37
N GLU A 76 0.59 -8.93 7.12
CA GLU A 76 1.28 -9.62 6.02
C GLU A 76 2.41 -8.78 5.39
N GLY A 77 2.63 -7.55 5.83
CA GLY A 77 3.72 -6.69 5.33
C GLY A 77 3.51 -6.23 3.89
N PHE A 78 2.26 -5.93 3.50
CA PHE A 78 1.95 -5.50 2.13
C PHE A 78 2.77 -4.27 1.73
N VAL A 79 3.50 -4.34 0.62
CA VAL A 79 4.50 -3.30 0.28
C VAL A 79 3.92 -1.96 -0.19
N GLY A 80 2.61 -1.87 -0.44
CA GLY A 80 1.94 -0.62 -0.81
C GLY A 80 1.52 0.21 0.41
N SER A 81 1.65 1.54 0.33
CA SER A 81 1.30 2.45 1.45
C SER A 81 -0.20 2.53 1.75
N HIS A 82 -1.05 2.32 0.74
CA HIS A 82 -2.49 2.53 0.83
C HIS A 82 -3.18 1.90 2.06
N PRO A 83 -3.04 0.60 2.37
CA PRO A 83 -3.66 0.01 3.55
C PRO A 83 -3.24 0.67 4.87
N TYR A 84 -1.97 1.07 4.99
CA TYR A 84 -1.46 1.77 6.18
C TYR A 84 -2.06 3.17 6.30
N GLU A 85 -2.12 3.92 5.20
CA GLU A 85 -2.71 5.26 5.16
C GLU A 85 -4.19 5.24 5.58
N ARG A 86 -4.94 4.29 5.03
CA ARG A 86 -6.39 4.12 5.27
C ARG A 86 -6.68 3.63 6.68
N LEU A 87 -5.95 2.63 7.16
CA LEU A 87 -6.13 2.07 8.48
C LEU A 87 -5.79 3.09 9.58
N ALA A 88 -4.69 3.83 9.44
CA ALA A 88 -4.39 4.92 10.37
C ALA A 88 -5.49 6.00 10.37
N ALA A 89 -6.12 6.28 9.23
CA ALA A 89 -7.23 7.25 9.16
C ALA A 89 -8.51 6.71 9.79
N LEU A 90 -8.79 5.41 9.67
CA LEU A 90 -9.88 4.74 10.36
C LEU A 90 -9.72 4.81 11.88
N HIS A 91 -8.52 4.52 12.39
CA HIS A 91 -8.22 4.61 13.83
C HIS A 91 -8.27 6.06 14.35
N GLU A 92 -7.75 7.03 13.59
CA GLU A 92 -7.87 8.46 13.94
C GLU A 92 -9.34 8.90 14.06
N ARG A 93 -10.21 8.50 13.12
CA ARG A 93 -11.66 8.79 13.18
C ARG A 93 -12.37 8.14 14.37
N ARG A 94 -11.79 7.08 14.93
CA ARG A 94 -12.30 6.40 16.15
C ARG A 94 -11.69 6.97 17.43
N HIS A 95 -10.91 8.05 17.34
CA HIS A 95 -10.17 8.64 18.46
C HIS A 95 -9.20 7.64 19.12
N ASP A 96 -8.60 6.75 18.34
CA ASP A 96 -7.58 5.80 18.78
C ASP A 96 -6.20 6.16 18.18
N PRO A 97 -5.51 7.18 18.75
CA PRO A 97 -4.20 7.60 18.25
C PRO A 97 -3.12 6.53 18.47
N ALA A 98 -3.27 5.65 19.46
CA ALA A 98 -2.32 4.57 19.72
C ALA A 98 -2.33 3.53 18.59
N SER A 99 -3.51 3.09 18.15
CA SER A 99 -3.61 2.19 17.00
C SER A 99 -3.17 2.87 15.69
N ALA A 100 -3.49 4.16 15.52
CA ALA A 100 -3.04 4.90 14.35
C ALA A 100 -1.51 5.04 14.30
N LEU A 101 -0.86 5.29 15.45
CA LEU A 101 0.59 5.31 15.58
C LEU A 101 1.23 3.96 15.21
N ARG A 102 0.73 2.86 15.81
CA ARG A 102 1.23 1.50 15.52
C ARG A 102 1.24 1.19 14.03
N VAL A 103 0.19 1.61 13.31
CA VAL A 103 0.08 1.40 11.87
C VAL A 103 1.11 2.23 11.11
N CYS A 104 1.34 3.48 11.50
CA CYS A 104 2.40 4.29 10.89
C CYS A 104 3.78 3.69 11.13
N GLU A 105 4.06 3.25 12.36
CA GLU A 105 5.33 2.60 12.72
C GLU A 105 5.54 1.29 11.95
N ALA A 106 4.49 0.47 11.79
CA ALA A 106 4.58 -0.75 10.98
C ALA A 106 4.98 -0.48 9.52
N TYR A 107 4.55 0.65 8.93
CA TYR A 107 4.98 1.04 7.59
C TYR A 107 6.45 1.49 7.56
N LEU A 108 6.87 2.28 8.55
CA LEU A 108 8.24 2.76 8.67
C LEU A 108 9.22 1.60 8.89
N ASP A 109 8.86 0.63 9.73
CA ASP A 109 9.64 -0.59 9.96
C ASP A 109 9.78 -1.41 8.67
N LEU A 110 8.68 -1.58 7.92
CA LEU A 110 8.72 -2.27 6.63
C LEU A 110 9.61 -1.53 5.62
N ALA A 111 9.54 -0.20 5.56
CA ALA A 111 10.38 0.61 4.68
C ALA A 111 11.87 0.56 5.07
N ALA A 112 12.17 0.42 6.36
CA ALA A 112 13.54 0.28 6.88
C ALA A 112 14.10 -1.16 6.81
N SER A 113 13.23 -2.17 6.60
CA SER A 113 13.61 -3.58 6.66
C SER A 113 14.60 -4.03 5.58
N GLY A 114 14.67 -3.32 4.46
CA GLY A 114 15.46 -3.73 3.28
C GLY A 114 14.89 -4.95 2.54
N THR A 115 13.68 -5.41 2.88
CA THR A 115 13.06 -6.60 2.25
C THR A 115 12.10 -6.24 1.10
N MET A 116 11.76 -4.95 0.94
CA MET A 116 10.87 -4.52 -0.13
C MET A 116 11.54 -4.66 -1.51
N PRO A 117 10.78 -5.03 -2.57
CA PRO A 117 11.27 -4.93 -3.93
C PRO A 117 11.66 -3.49 -4.29
N ARG A 118 12.65 -3.30 -5.18
CA ARG A 118 13.25 -1.97 -5.43
C ARG A 118 12.25 -0.88 -5.81
N GLY A 119 11.29 -1.17 -6.69
CA GLY A 119 10.31 -0.16 -7.07
C GLY A 119 9.26 0.12 -5.98
N ALA A 120 8.99 -0.83 -5.10
CA ALA A 120 8.20 -0.58 -3.89
C ALA A 120 9.01 0.27 -2.89
N GLN A 121 10.29 -0.04 -2.69
CA GLN A 121 11.18 0.75 -1.84
C GLN A 121 11.25 2.22 -2.31
N ARG A 122 11.47 2.48 -3.60
CA ARG A 122 11.47 3.87 -4.13
C ARG A 122 10.16 4.62 -3.88
N ARG A 123 9.02 3.91 -3.85
CA ARG A 123 7.72 4.50 -3.49
C ARG A 123 7.64 4.75 -1.99
N ALA A 124 8.13 3.81 -1.18
CA ALA A 124 8.21 3.95 0.26
C ALA A 124 9.09 5.12 0.69
N ASP A 125 10.29 5.28 0.12
CA ASP A 125 11.21 6.38 0.43
C ASP A 125 10.55 7.76 0.23
N ARG A 126 9.68 7.89 -0.79
CA ARG A 126 8.91 9.13 -1.03
C ARG A 126 7.80 9.36 0.00
N LYS A 127 7.32 8.30 0.65
CA LYS A 127 6.22 8.30 1.62
C LYS A 127 6.69 8.34 3.06
N VAL A 128 7.92 7.92 3.35
CA VAL A 128 8.51 7.92 4.71
C VAL A 128 8.31 9.26 5.42
N PRO A 129 8.62 10.44 4.83
CA PRO A 129 8.44 11.71 5.54
C PRO A 129 6.99 12.01 5.96
N GLU A 130 6.02 11.59 5.15
CA GLU A 130 4.59 11.74 5.46
C GLU A 130 4.20 10.85 6.66
N PHE A 131 4.70 9.62 6.68
CA PHE A 131 4.45 8.67 7.76
C PHE A 131 5.16 9.06 9.07
N GLU A 132 6.38 9.58 8.99
CA GLU A 132 7.12 10.12 10.15
C GLU A 132 6.34 11.28 10.79
N ALA A 133 5.96 12.28 10.00
CA ALA A 133 5.18 13.42 10.49
C ALA A 133 3.85 12.98 11.11
N ARG A 134 3.19 11.98 10.51
CA ARG A 134 1.94 11.43 11.02
C ARG A 134 2.13 10.68 12.34
N ALA A 135 3.20 9.89 12.46
CA ALA A 135 3.56 9.19 13.70
C ALA A 135 3.90 10.18 14.82
N GLU A 136 4.71 11.21 14.56
CA GLU A 136 5.02 12.26 15.53
C GLU A 136 3.76 12.96 16.04
N ARG A 137 2.84 13.30 15.13
CA ARG A 137 1.54 13.88 15.49
C ARG A 137 0.75 12.99 16.44
N TYR A 138 0.68 11.68 16.19
CA TYR A 138 -0.03 10.76 17.09
C TYR A 138 0.67 10.55 18.43
N ARG A 139 2.01 10.54 18.46
CA ARG A 139 2.77 10.52 19.72
C ARG A 139 2.46 11.72 20.62
N GLY A 140 2.17 12.88 20.03
CA GLY A 140 1.74 14.07 20.78
C GLY A 140 0.29 14.03 21.29
N MET A 141 -0.48 13.01 20.94
CA MET A 141 -1.90 12.85 21.31
C MET A 141 -2.13 11.77 22.39
N ILE A 142 -1.09 11.03 22.77
CA ILE A 142 -1.10 9.95 23.76
C ILE A 142 -0.38 10.45 25.01
#